data_AF-A0A3N2NAW7-F1
#
_entry.id   AF-A0A3N2NAW7-F1
#
_cell.length_a   1.000
_cell.length_b   1.000
_cell.length_c   1.000
_cell.angle_alpha   90.00
_cell.angle_beta   90.00
_cell.angle_gamma   90.00
#
_symmetry.space_group_name_H-M   'P 1'
#
loop_
_entity.id
_entity.type
_entity.pdbx_description
1 polymer ?
#
loop_
_entity_poly.entity_id
_entity_poly.type
_entity_poly.pdbx_seq_one_letter_code
_entity_poly.pdbx_strand_id
1 'polypeptide(L)'
;MKKNELIEFLQRQIEFLQGRLDEALASVNSLTLSNEKLQSTNEKLVTTVDELRKQMASMEEAMKGKSAELSKEKAARQAVQRLQGSPSERQAKPVSTPATSGTRQQKLEKKRTNNGAKRKTHPECEVETIIVEPDSPDFNPEAATFIGECDVVRYVMEPMRFKKIIYKVRKYVQDEKIYKGSAPAAPLLNSQYTSSFIAGLTELRYLHCMPLENAVEYFRAHGFDLDKGTAQKLVSKVKIHLENLYKALGQAIVADNYICGDETYQKVRLQVATPSGRKIKKGYVWVFVGMTTGLVYFFYDDGSRSAEVFEQHIRGFSGAFQCDYYSGYRHIGIGGMSGIKRLPCLQHIKRKFLDMKDNPQAQEIAKLFGLLYHFEHQHRIRKDGWTEDDHLQWRQRYSKVMLEKIRMRLTAVKDRIGVPPDDPLLAATEHALKQWDEIPRIFALPTYRLDNNEVERINRYISLTRRRLTIGSHSGAEAAALYHSLAITCHRCSVNVFDYFCDIIDRCAAWPPNTPIEKYRDLLPDRWRPSQK
;
A
#
# COMPACT_ATOMS: atom_id res chain seq x y z
N MET A 1 62.35 -13.66 6.98
CA MET A 1 62.13 -14.17 8.35
C MET A 1 63.04 -15.36 8.58
N LYS A 2 63.75 -15.36 9.70
CA LYS A 2 64.52 -16.54 10.14
C LYS A 2 63.53 -17.65 10.54
N LYS A 3 63.91 -18.92 10.40
CA LYS A 3 63.04 -20.09 10.67
C LYS A 3 62.31 -20.01 12.02
N ASN A 4 62.97 -19.50 13.05
CA ASN A 4 62.41 -19.36 14.39
C ASN A 4 61.31 -18.28 14.48
N GLU A 5 61.43 -17.17 13.74
CA GLU A 5 60.41 -16.11 13.67
C GLU A 5 59.14 -16.60 12.95
N LEU A 6 59.30 -17.48 11.95
CA LEU A 6 58.17 -18.08 11.24
C LEU A 6 57.42 -19.08 12.12
N ILE A 7 58.14 -19.87 12.92
CA ILE A 7 57.53 -20.81 13.87
C ILE A 7 56.73 -20.04 14.93
N GLU A 8 57.30 -18.98 15.50
CA GLU A 8 56.62 -18.17 16.52
C GLU A 8 55.37 -17.45 15.95
N PHE A 9 55.45 -16.95 14.71
CA PHE A 9 54.30 -16.34 14.03
C PHE A 9 53.17 -17.34 13.77
N LEU A 10 53.51 -18.55 13.31
CA LEU A 10 52.52 -19.60 13.07
C LEU A 10 51.89 -20.10 14.38
N GLN A 11 52.66 -20.19 15.47
CA GLN A 11 52.14 -20.54 16.80
C GLN A 11 51.12 -19.51 17.29
N ARG A 12 51.42 -18.20 17.16
CA ARG A 12 50.47 -17.13 17.52
C ARG A 12 49.20 -17.15 16.66
N GLN A 13 49.31 -17.49 15.37
CA GLN A 13 48.13 -17.64 14.52
C GLN A 13 47.27 -18.85 14.94
N ILE A 14 47.89 -19.97 15.30
CA ILE A 14 47.17 -21.15 15.77
C ILE A 14 46.43 -20.85 17.07
N GLU A 15 47.09 -20.20 18.05
CA GLU A 15 46.45 -19.79 19.31
C GLU A 15 45.28 -18.82 19.07
N PHE A 16 45.44 -17.85 18.17
CA PHE A 16 44.37 -16.92 17.81
C PHE A 16 43.17 -17.64 17.17
N LEU A 17 43.43 -18.57 16.25
CA LEU A 17 42.38 -19.35 15.59
C LEU A 17 41.67 -20.30 16.56
N GLN A 18 42.40 -20.87 17.52
CA GLN A 18 41.83 -21.70 18.59
C GLN A 18 40.90 -20.86 19.49
N GLY A 19 41.32 -19.67 19.92
CA GLY A 19 40.46 -18.78 20.71
C GLY A 19 39.16 -18.40 19.99
N ARG A 20 39.24 -18.11 18.68
CA ARG A 20 38.04 -17.84 17.87
C ARG A 20 37.13 -19.06 17.69
N LEU A 21 37.70 -20.26 17.65
CA LEU A 21 36.93 -21.50 17.58
C LEU A 21 36.18 -21.75 18.88
N ASP A 22 36.82 -21.52 20.03
CA ASP A 22 36.21 -21.68 21.35
C ASP A 22 35.07 -20.68 21.57
N GLU A 23 35.24 -19.42 21.15
CA GLU A 23 34.17 -18.41 21.17
C GLU A 23 32.98 -18.81 20.29
N ALA A 24 33.25 -19.34 19.10
CA ALA A 24 32.21 -19.81 18.20
C ALA A 24 31.45 -21.02 18.79
N LEU A 25 32.16 -21.96 19.41
CA LEU A 25 31.55 -23.12 20.09
C LEU A 25 30.69 -22.68 21.29
N ALA A 26 31.16 -21.72 22.08
CA ALA A 26 30.37 -21.14 23.18
C ALA A 26 29.10 -20.46 22.67
N SER A 27 29.18 -19.71 21.56
CA SER A 27 28.01 -19.08 20.93
C SER A 27 27.02 -20.12 20.40
N VAL A 28 27.51 -21.20 19.77
CA VAL A 28 26.64 -22.29 19.27
C VAL A 28 25.92 -22.97 20.43
N ASN A 29 26.63 -23.29 21.52
CA ASN A 29 26.02 -23.91 22.70
C ASN A 29 24.94 -23.01 23.33
N SER A 30 25.20 -21.70 23.43
CA SER A 30 24.20 -20.75 23.91
C SER A 30 22.96 -20.67 23.00
N LEU A 31 23.15 -20.72 21.69
CA LEU A 31 22.04 -20.72 20.73
C LEU A 31 21.23 -22.02 20.78
N THR A 32 21.89 -23.16 20.96
CA THR A 32 21.22 -24.47 21.13
C THR A 32 20.33 -24.46 22.37
N LEU A 33 20.84 -24.01 23.52
CA LEU A 33 20.04 -23.88 24.76
C LEU A 33 18.86 -22.92 24.59
N SER A 34 19.05 -21.81 23.87
CA SER A 34 17.96 -20.88 23.57
C SER A 34 16.89 -21.52 22.69
N ASN A 35 17.28 -22.32 21.70
CA ASN A 35 16.35 -23.02 20.81
C ASN A 35 15.55 -24.08 21.56
N GLU A 36 16.18 -24.85 22.45
CA GLU A 36 15.48 -25.83 23.30
C GLU A 36 14.43 -25.15 24.20
N LYS A 37 14.78 -23.99 24.78
CA LYS A 37 13.83 -23.20 25.58
C LYS A 37 12.66 -22.67 24.75
N LEU A 38 12.93 -22.19 23.53
CA LEU A 38 11.88 -21.74 22.60
C LEU A 38 10.98 -22.89 22.17
N GLN A 39 11.54 -24.08 21.94
CA GLN A 39 10.79 -25.27 21.58
C GLN A 39 9.85 -25.71 22.71
N SER A 40 10.35 -25.77 23.96
CA SER A 40 9.52 -26.04 25.14
C SER A 40 8.41 -25.00 25.33
N THR A 41 8.70 -23.72 25.05
CA THR A 41 7.69 -22.65 25.14
C THR A 41 6.62 -22.79 24.05
N ASN A 42 7.01 -23.15 22.82
CA ASN A 42 6.08 -23.41 21.73
C ASN A 42 5.17 -24.59 22.04
N GLU A 43 5.69 -25.69 22.58
CA GLU A 43 4.87 -26.85 22.98
C GLU A 43 3.80 -26.45 24.02
N LYS A 44 4.16 -25.64 25.03
CA LYS A 44 3.20 -25.10 26.00
C LYS A 44 2.15 -24.17 25.38
N LEU A 45 2.54 -23.40 24.37
CA LEU A 45 1.59 -22.53 23.65
C LEU A 45 0.64 -23.35 22.78
N VAL A 46 1.11 -24.42 22.13
CA VAL A 46 0.25 -25.32 21.34
C VAL A 46 -0.80 -25.98 22.22
N THR A 47 -0.41 -26.51 23.39
CA THR A 47 -1.38 -27.12 24.32
C THR A 47 -2.42 -26.11 24.82
N THR A 48 -2.00 -24.88 25.11
CA THR A 48 -2.91 -23.80 25.53
C THR A 48 -3.89 -23.43 24.40
N VAL A 49 -3.43 -23.36 23.16
CA VAL A 49 -4.27 -23.06 22.00
C VAL A 49 -5.31 -24.16 21.78
N ASP A 50 -4.93 -25.43 21.93
CA ASP A 50 -5.87 -26.54 21.78
C ASP A 50 -6.92 -26.58 22.89
N GLU A 51 -6.56 -26.22 24.13
CA GLU A 51 -7.52 -26.07 25.23
C GLU A 51 -8.51 -24.92 24.97
N LEU A 52 -8.02 -23.75 24.54
CA LEU A 52 -8.88 -22.63 24.18
C LEU A 52 -9.84 -22.97 23.02
N ARG A 53 -9.37 -23.76 22.04
CA ARG A 53 -10.23 -24.24 20.94
C ARG A 53 -11.34 -25.15 21.44
N LYS A 54 -11.05 -26.06 22.38
CA LYS A 54 -12.08 -26.92 22.99
C LYS A 54 -13.12 -26.09 23.75
N GLN A 55 -12.68 -25.08 24.51
CA GLN A 55 -13.58 -24.17 25.22
C GLN A 55 -14.47 -23.37 24.26
N MET A 56 -13.89 -22.85 23.16
CA MET A 56 -14.67 -22.16 22.13
C MET A 56 -15.72 -23.07 21.48
N ALA A 57 -15.37 -24.32 21.16
CA ALA A 57 -16.32 -25.28 20.59
C ALA A 57 -17.48 -25.59 21.56
N SER A 58 -17.17 -25.79 22.84
CA SER A 58 -18.17 -26.00 23.89
C SER A 58 -19.12 -24.80 24.05
N MET A 59 -18.58 -23.58 24.04
CA MET A 59 -19.37 -22.35 24.09
C MET A 59 -20.27 -22.18 22.84
N GLU A 60 -19.76 -22.48 21.65
CA GLU A 60 -20.54 -22.40 20.41
C GLU A 60 -21.72 -23.39 20.42
N GLU A 61 -21.52 -24.58 20.98
CA GLU A 61 -22.56 -25.61 21.10
C GLU A 61 -23.63 -25.21 22.13
N ALA A 62 -23.23 -24.66 23.28
CA ALA A 62 -24.14 -24.09 24.27
C ALA A 62 -24.96 -22.92 23.71
N MET A 63 -24.34 -22.05 22.89
CA MET A 63 -25.02 -20.94 22.22
C MET A 63 -26.03 -21.41 21.17
N LYS A 64 -25.71 -22.47 20.41
CA LYS A 64 -26.66 -23.10 19.47
C LYS A 64 -27.87 -23.67 20.21
N GLY A 65 -27.67 -24.37 21.32
CA GLY A 65 -28.75 -24.88 22.17
C GLY A 65 -29.69 -23.77 22.65
N LYS A 66 -29.12 -22.69 23.20
CA LYS A 66 -29.88 -21.52 23.68
C LYS A 66 -30.64 -20.81 22.57
N SER A 67 -30.07 -20.74 21.37
CA SER A 67 -30.72 -20.14 20.20
C SER A 67 -31.92 -20.96 19.69
N ALA A 68 -31.85 -22.28 19.79
CA ALA A 68 -32.95 -23.18 19.42
C ALA A 68 -34.12 -23.09 20.42
N GLU A 69 -33.82 -22.98 21.72
CA GLU A 69 -34.83 -22.74 22.76
C GLU A 69 -35.53 -21.39 22.58
N LEU A 70 -34.77 -20.31 22.35
CA LEU A 70 -35.31 -18.97 22.06
C LEU A 70 -36.20 -18.95 20.80
N SER A 71 -35.86 -19.75 19.79
CA SER A 71 -36.67 -19.88 18.57
C SER A 71 -37.98 -20.62 18.83
N LYS A 72 -37.96 -21.69 19.65
CA LYS A 72 -39.18 -22.41 20.07
C LYS A 72 -40.08 -21.52 20.90
N GLU A 73 -39.53 -20.73 21.81
CA GLU A 73 -40.32 -19.81 22.64
C GLU A 73 -40.92 -18.65 21.83
N LYS A 74 -40.19 -18.11 20.84
CA LYS A 74 -40.75 -17.13 19.89
C LYS A 74 -41.89 -17.71 19.05
N ALA A 75 -41.76 -18.95 18.60
CA ALA A 75 -42.81 -19.64 17.84
C ALA A 75 -44.07 -19.86 18.70
N ALA A 76 -43.91 -20.25 19.96
CA ALA A 76 -45.01 -20.39 20.92
C ALA A 76 -45.72 -19.05 21.18
N ARG A 77 -44.96 -17.96 21.38
CA ARG A 77 -45.54 -16.60 21.56
C ARG A 77 -46.29 -16.13 20.32
N GLN A 78 -45.77 -16.39 19.11
CA GLN A 78 -46.49 -16.06 17.87
C GLN A 78 -47.75 -16.91 17.66
N ALA A 79 -47.77 -18.17 18.08
CA ALA A 79 -48.96 -19.01 18.02
C ALA A 79 -50.06 -18.51 18.96
N VAL A 80 -49.71 -18.08 20.18
CA VAL A 80 -50.64 -17.45 21.14
C VAL A 80 -51.19 -16.12 20.58
N GLN A 81 -50.36 -15.33 19.92
CA GLN A 81 -50.77 -14.06 19.31
C GLN A 81 -51.73 -14.24 18.13
N ARG A 82 -51.67 -15.37 17.41
CA ARG A 82 -52.62 -15.74 16.33
C ARG A 82 -53.98 -16.22 16.86
N LEU A 83 -54.03 -16.77 18.08
CA LEU A 83 -55.28 -17.22 18.72
C LEU A 83 -56.09 -16.05 19.30
N GLN A 84 -55.45 -14.90 19.55
CA GLN A 84 -56.10 -13.71 20.15
C GLN A 84 -56.55 -12.66 19.13
N GLY A 85 -56.51 -12.95 17.82
CA GLY A 85 -56.87 -11.98 16.78
C GLY A 85 -57.65 -12.55 15.61
N SER A 86 -58.98 -12.43 15.65
CA SER A 86 -59.89 -12.40 14.49
C SER A 86 -61.28 -11.93 14.95
N PRO A 87 -62.18 -11.42 14.07
CA PRO A 87 -62.00 -10.82 12.74
C PRO A 87 -62.92 -9.58 12.50
N SER A 88 -62.65 -8.77 11.46
CA SER A 88 -63.63 -8.02 10.64
C SER A 88 -62.84 -7.22 9.59
N GLU A 89 -63.20 -7.05 8.32
CA GLU A 89 -64.47 -7.17 7.63
C GLU A 89 -64.12 -7.28 6.12
N ARG A 90 -64.82 -8.16 5.38
CA ARG A 90 -64.63 -8.34 3.94
C ARG A 90 -65.40 -7.25 3.17
N GLN A 91 -64.76 -6.55 2.24
CA GLN A 91 -65.43 -5.96 1.09
C GLN A 91 -64.79 -6.44 -0.22
N ALA A 92 -65.67 -6.78 -1.16
CA ALA A 92 -65.40 -7.46 -2.41
C ALA A 92 -64.84 -6.53 -3.50
N LYS A 93 -64.07 -7.13 -4.42
CA LYS A 93 -63.61 -6.50 -5.67
C LYS A 93 -64.76 -6.41 -6.70
N PRO A 94 -64.76 -5.36 -7.54
CA PRO A 94 -65.29 -5.47 -8.89
C PRO A 94 -64.20 -5.60 -9.97
N VAL A 95 -64.71 -6.07 -11.10
CA VAL A 95 -64.12 -6.61 -12.33
C VAL A 95 -63.35 -5.58 -13.18
N SER A 96 -62.44 -6.11 -13.99
CA SER A 96 -61.61 -5.46 -15.02
C SER A 96 -62.29 -5.28 -16.38
N THR A 97 -62.05 -4.14 -17.06
CA THR A 97 -62.06 -3.98 -18.53
C THR A 97 -61.36 -2.66 -18.95
N PRO A 98 -60.96 -2.44 -20.23
CA PRO A 98 -59.54 -2.27 -20.56
C PRO A 98 -59.14 -0.92 -21.18
N ALA A 99 -57.81 -0.70 -21.17
CA ALA A 99 -56.97 0.09 -22.09
C ALA A 99 -57.45 1.48 -22.57
N THR A 100 -56.75 2.54 -22.11
CA THR A 100 -56.40 3.66 -23.00
C THR A 100 -55.17 4.44 -22.49
N SER A 101 -54.24 4.71 -23.43
CA SER A 101 -53.19 5.74 -23.44
C SER A 101 -52.32 5.92 -22.18
N GLY A 102 -51.14 5.30 -22.18
CA GLY A 102 -50.07 5.62 -21.24
C GLY A 102 -49.43 6.98 -21.54
N THR A 103 -49.80 8.00 -20.77
CA THR A 103 -48.97 9.19 -20.59
C THR A 103 -47.90 8.85 -19.57
N ARG A 104 -46.64 8.87 -20.00
CA ARG A 104 -45.44 8.60 -19.19
C ARG A 104 -45.34 9.62 -18.04
N GLN A 105 -45.87 9.29 -16.87
CA GLN A 105 -45.62 10.08 -15.65
C GLN A 105 -44.13 9.99 -15.30
N GLN A 106 -43.43 11.12 -15.48
CA GLN A 106 -42.09 11.32 -14.93
C GLN A 106 -42.13 11.07 -13.42
N LYS A 107 -41.32 10.11 -12.99
CA LYS A 107 -41.09 9.80 -11.58
C LYS A 107 -40.47 11.04 -10.95
N LEU A 108 -41.26 11.82 -10.20
CA LEU A 108 -40.78 12.98 -9.44
C LEU A 108 -39.55 12.56 -8.62
N GLU A 109 -38.41 13.16 -8.93
CA GLU A 109 -37.17 12.97 -8.18
C GLU A 109 -37.42 13.36 -6.72
N LYS A 110 -37.32 12.38 -5.81
CA LYS A 110 -37.33 12.65 -4.38
C LYS A 110 -36.14 13.56 -4.09
N LYS A 111 -36.41 14.82 -3.71
CA LYS A 111 -35.40 15.74 -3.18
C LYS A 111 -34.62 15.01 -2.08
N ARG A 112 -33.31 14.83 -2.29
CA ARG A 112 -32.38 14.36 -1.25
C ARG A 112 -32.29 15.41 -0.15
N THR A 113 -33.19 15.37 0.81
CA THR A 113 -33.04 16.11 2.06
C THR A 113 -32.16 15.32 3.03
N ASN A 114 -31.47 16.00 3.93
CA ASN A 114 -30.55 15.42 4.92
C ASN A 114 -31.26 14.58 6.02
N ASN A 115 -32.50 14.13 5.83
CA ASN A 115 -33.30 13.36 6.82
C ASN A 115 -33.27 13.92 8.27
N GLY A 116 -33.05 15.23 8.47
CA GLY A 116 -32.91 15.80 9.81
C GLY A 116 -31.62 15.41 10.57
N ALA A 117 -30.63 14.78 9.92
CA ALA A 117 -29.39 14.39 10.56
C ALA A 117 -28.58 15.63 10.98
N LYS A 118 -28.45 15.83 12.30
CA LYS A 118 -27.59 16.87 12.89
C LYS A 118 -26.13 16.43 12.78
N ARG A 119 -25.24 17.38 12.50
CA ARG A 119 -23.79 17.11 12.48
C ARG A 119 -23.34 16.72 13.88
N LYS A 120 -22.50 15.69 13.97
CA LYS A 120 -21.87 15.31 15.24
C LYS A 120 -20.97 16.46 15.71
N THR A 121 -21.15 16.85 16.96
CA THR A 121 -20.27 17.80 17.65
C THR A 121 -19.31 17.04 18.54
N HIS A 122 -18.09 17.55 18.68
CA HIS A 122 -17.06 16.96 19.52
C HIS A 122 -16.77 17.87 20.73
N PRO A 123 -17.58 17.81 21.80
CA PRO A 123 -17.35 18.57 23.03
C PRO A 123 -16.09 18.11 23.78
N GLU A 124 -15.59 16.91 23.50
CA GLU A 124 -14.38 16.34 24.10
C GLU A 124 -13.09 17.04 23.66
N CYS A 125 -13.13 17.77 22.54
CA CYS A 125 -11.96 18.47 22.01
C CYS A 125 -11.66 19.75 22.81
N GLU A 126 -10.37 20.01 22.99
CA GLU A 126 -9.89 21.32 23.41
C GLU A 126 -10.36 22.39 22.42
N VAL A 127 -10.92 23.48 22.96
CA VAL A 127 -11.52 24.55 22.17
C VAL A 127 -10.61 25.76 22.13
N GLU A 128 -10.25 26.17 20.92
CA GLU A 128 -9.55 27.42 20.65
C GLU A 128 -10.51 28.36 19.92
N THR A 129 -10.59 29.62 20.33
CA THR A 129 -11.45 30.62 19.67
C THR A 129 -10.59 31.70 19.05
N ILE A 130 -10.75 31.91 17.75
CA ILE A 130 -10.02 32.92 16.98
C ILE A 130 -11.03 33.93 16.44
N ILE A 131 -10.83 35.21 16.75
CA ILE A 131 -11.61 36.29 16.16
C ILE A 131 -11.02 36.59 14.78
N VAL A 132 -11.85 36.57 13.75
CA VAL A 132 -11.43 36.84 12.37
C VAL A 132 -12.07 38.14 11.92
N GLU A 133 -11.22 39.15 11.76
CA GLU A 133 -11.58 40.45 11.20
C GLU A 133 -11.52 40.43 9.66
N PRO A 134 -12.23 41.33 8.97
CA PRO A 134 -12.04 41.54 7.54
C PRO A 134 -10.60 41.98 7.22
N ASP A 135 -10.00 41.38 6.20
CA ASP A 135 -8.63 41.63 5.72
C ASP A 135 -8.59 42.42 4.40
N SER A 136 -9.74 42.97 3.99
CA SER A 136 -9.87 43.76 2.76
C SER A 136 -9.13 45.09 2.88
N PRO A 137 -8.33 45.52 1.88
CA PRO A 137 -7.68 46.83 1.88
C PRO A 137 -8.66 48.01 2.03
N ASP A 138 -9.90 47.84 1.56
CA ASP A 138 -10.96 48.86 1.62
C ASP A 138 -11.70 48.91 2.97
N PHE A 139 -11.36 48.04 3.92
CA PHE A 139 -12.00 47.97 5.23
C PHE A 139 -11.28 48.88 6.24
N ASN A 140 -12.02 49.81 6.84
CA ASN A 140 -11.55 50.64 7.93
C ASN A 140 -12.33 50.30 9.22
N PRO A 141 -11.67 49.67 10.23
CA PRO A 141 -12.31 49.30 11.49
C PRO A 141 -12.98 50.48 12.24
N GLU A 142 -12.46 51.70 12.10
CA GLU A 142 -12.96 52.88 12.82
C GLU A 142 -14.22 53.48 12.18
N ALA A 143 -14.37 53.32 10.86
CA ALA A 143 -15.53 53.81 10.11
C ALA A 143 -16.64 52.76 9.97
N ALA A 144 -16.36 51.51 10.36
CA ALA A 144 -17.23 50.38 10.12
C ALA A 144 -18.16 50.08 11.32
N THR A 145 -19.43 49.82 11.03
CA THR A 145 -20.41 49.41 12.05
C THR A 145 -20.47 47.89 12.14
N PHE A 146 -20.26 47.33 13.34
CA PHE A 146 -20.39 45.91 13.59
C PHE A 146 -21.86 45.46 13.47
N ILE A 147 -22.12 44.44 12.64
CA ILE A 147 -23.48 43.92 12.40
C ILE A 147 -23.70 42.49 12.89
N GLY A 148 -22.65 41.81 13.36
CA GLY A 148 -22.76 40.48 13.97
C GLY A 148 -21.58 39.57 13.68
N GLU A 149 -21.65 38.35 14.21
CA GLU A 149 -20.64 37.32 14.03
C GLU A 149 -21.25 36.02 13.49
N CYS A 150 -20.44 35.21 12.81
CA CYS A 150 -20.79 33.83 12.50
C CYS A 150 -19.66 32.87 12.84
N ASP A 151 -20.02 31.77 13.51
CA ASP A 151 -19.07 30.75 13.90
C ASP A 151 -18.75 29.81 12.73
N VAL A 152 -17.46 29.68 12.44
CA VAL A 152 -16.93 28.67 11.52
C VAL A 152 -16.09 27.69 12.33
N VAL A 153 -16.60 26.47 12.50
CA VAL A 153 -15.92 25.40 13.25
C VAL A 153 -14.97 24.62 12.34
N ARG A 154 -13.75 24.40 12.82
CA ARG A 154 -12.75 23.52 12.23
C ARG A 154 -12.21 22.55 13.27
N TYR A 155 -12.23 21.26 12.96
CA TYR A 155 -11.48 20.26 13.69
C TYR A 155 -10.12 20.11 13.05
N VAL A 156 -9.08 20.29 13.86
CA VAL A 156 -7.68 20.13 13.48
C VAL A 156 -7.10 18.97 14.25
N MET A 157 -6.48 18.05 13.52
CA MET A 157 -5.56 17.08 14.09
C MET A 157 -4.16 17.70 14.10
N GLU A 158 -3.53 17.69 15.25
CA GLU A 158 -2.09 17.69 15.41
C GLU A 158 -1.70 16.22 15.69
N PRO A 159 -0.50 15.75 15.32
CA PRO A 159 -0.11 14.37 15.64
C PRO A 159 -0.37 14.06 17.12
N MET A 160 -1.23 13.05 17.36
CA MET A 160 -1.70 12.61 18.69
C MET A 160 -2.56 13.60 19.50
N ARG A 161 -3.03 14.73 18.94
CA ARG A 161 -3.89 15.70 19.63
C ARG A 161 -4.97 16.27 18.70
N PHE A 162 -6.17 16.50 19.23
CA PHE A 162 -7.28 17.06 18.45
C PHE A 162 -7.77 18.36 19.06
N LYS A 163 -7.96 19.37 18.21
CA LYS A 163 -8.45 20.69 18.59
C LYS A 163 -9.70 21.04 17.80
N LYS A 164 -10.62 21.73 18.47
CA LYS A 164 -11.76 22.40 17.84
C LYS A 164 -11.46 23.90 17.81
N ILE A 165 -11.17 24.42 16.63
CA ILE A 165 -11.01 25.85 16.42
C ILE A 165 -12.35 26.45 16.01
N ILE A 166 -12.82 27.44 16.76
CA ILE A 166 -14.01 28.23 16.45
C ILE A 166 -13.53 29.59 15.94
N TYR A 167 -13.66 29.80 14.63
CA TYR A 167 -13.41 31.10 14.02
C TYR A 167 -14.68 31.94 14.16
N LYS A 168 -14.64 32.94 15.05
CA LYS A 168 -15.68 33.97 15.20
C LYS A 168 -15.47 35.01 14.11
N VAL A 169 -16.09 34.78 12.97
CA VAL A 169 -15.95 35.66 11.81
C VAL A 169 -16.86 36.85 11.98
N ARG A 170 -16.27 38.02 12.21
CA ARG A 170 -17.00 39.27 12.37
C ARG A 170 -17.46 39.82 11.02
N LYS A 171 -18.61 40.49 11.06
CA LYS A 171 -19.23 41.16 9.92
C LYS A 171 -19.46 42.62 10.25
N TYR A 172 -19.14 43.46 9.29
CA TYR A 172 -19.25 44.90 9.40
C TYR A 172 -19.97 45.47 8.19
N VAL A 173 -20.58 46.63 8.37
CA VAL A 173 -21.08 47.49 7.28
C VAL A 173 -20.27 48.77 7.26
N GLN A 174 -19.77 49.13 6.09
CA GLN A 174 -19.09 50.38 5.81
C GLN A 174 -19.45 50.78 4.37
N ASP A 175 -19.83 52.04 4.15
CA ASP A 175 -20.19 52.57 2.83
C ASP A 175 -21.21 51.69 2.07
N GLU A 176 -22.25 51.23 2.78
CA GLU A 176 -23.29 50.29 2.28
C GLU A 176 -22.78 48.91 1.83
N LYS A 177 -21.48 48.60 2.03
CA LYS A 177 -20.88 47.29 1.73
C LYS A 177 -20.71 46.46 3.00
N ILE A 178 -20.90 45.15 2.86
CA ILE A 178 -20.66 44.19 3.94
C ILE A 178 -19.23 43.66 3.83
N TYR A 179 -18.44 43.88 4.87
CA TYR A 179 -17.12 43.31 5.04
C TYR A 179 -17.18 42.13 6.01
N LYS A 180 -16.52 41.04 5.66
CA LYS A 180 -16.51 39.80 6.44
C LYS A 180 -15.11 39.19 6.40
N GLY A 181 -14.60 38.77 7.55
CA GLY A 181 -13.35 38.01 7.63
C GLY A 181 -13.39 36.67 6.87
N SER A 182 -12.23 36.17 6.47
CA SER A 182 -12.09 34.89 5.78
C SER A 182 -11.49 33.84 6.72
N ALA A 183 -12.32 32.90 7.19
CA ALA A 183 -11.81 31.76 7.95
C ALA A 183 -11.13 30.74 7.02
N PRO A 184 -10.09 30.02 7.47
CA PRO A 184 -9.42 29.01 6.66
C PRO A 184 -10.38 28.02 6.01
N ALA A 185 -10.18 27.80 4.71
CA ALA A 185 -10.96 26.85 3.94
C ALA A 185 -10.73 25.43 4.45
N ALA A 186 -11.79 24.62 4.45
CA ALA A 186 -11.64 23.17 4.59
C ALA A 186 -11.52 22.58 3.17
N PRO A 187 -10.76 21.49 2.99
CA PRO A 187 -10.53 20.91 1.67
C PRO A 187 -11.80 20.36 1.03
N LEU A 188 -12.80 20.02 1.85
CA LEU A 188 -14.10 19.55 1.40
C LEU A 188 -15.17 20.59 1.70
N LEU A 189 -15.94 20.96 0.68
CA LEU A 189 -17.05 21.90 0.83
C LEU A 189 -18.01 21.45 1.94
N ASN A 190 -18.36 22.41 2.82
CA ASN A 190 -19.24 22.19 3.98
C ASN A 190 -18.71 21.20 5.04
N SER A 191 -17.43 20.80 4.97
CA SER A 191 -16.77 20.00 6.01
C SER A 191 -16.32 20.87 7.19
N GLN A 192 -16.30 20.27 8.37
CA GLN A 192 -15.64 20.83 9.56
C GLN A 192 -14.23 20.25 9.76
N TYR A 193 -13.87 19.19 9.05
CA TYR A 193 -12.57 18.54 9.16
C TYR A 193 -11.58 19.18 8.20
N THR A 194 -10.42 19.55 8.72
CA THR A 194 -9.29 20.07 7.95
C THR A 194 -8.51 18.96 7.24
N SER A 195 -7.58 19.34 6.37
CA SER A 195 -6.67 18.42 5.68
C SER A 195 -5.91 17.50 6.65
N SER A 196 -5.59 17.97 7.85
CA SER A 196 -4.84 17.18 8.83
C SER A 196 -5.56 15.92 9.33
N PHE A 197 -6.90 15.94 9.42
CA PHE A 197 -7.68 14.73 9.69
C PHE A 197 -7.53 13.66 8.60
N ILE A 198 -7.56 14.10 7.34
CA ILE A 198 -7.39 13.20 6.20
C ILE A 198 -5.94 12.71 6.12
N ALA A 199 -4.97 13.59 6.40
CA ALA A 199 -3.56 13.24 6.45
C ALA A 199 -3.27 12.16 7.50
N GLY A 200 -3.74 12.34 8.73
CA GLY A 200 -3.59 11.33 9.80
C GLY A 200 -4.28 10.00 9.48
N LEU A 201 -5.51 10.02 8.93
CA LEU A 201 -6.16 8.80 8.46
C LEU A 201 -5.37 8.12 7.34
N THR A 202 -4.79 8.90 6.44
CA THR A 202 -4.02 8.41 5.30
C THR A 202 -2.72 7.75 5.74
N GLU A 203 -1.99 8.41 6.63
CA GLU A 203 -0.76 7.89 7.23
C GLU A 203 -0.99 6.56 7.96
N LEU A 204 -1.94 6.54 8.90
CA LEU A 204 -2.28 5.30 9.63
C LEU A 204 -2.70 4.18 8.68
N ARG A 205 -3.57 4.48 7.72
CA ARG A 205 -4.15 3.46 6.86
C ARG A 205 -3.19 2.92 5.80
N TYR A 206 -2.48 3.81 5.10
CA TYR A 206 -1.77 3.48 3.88
C TYR A 206 -0.26 3.40 4.05
N LEU A 207 0.33 4.13 5.00
CA LEU A 207 1.72 3.93 5.39
C LEU A 207 1.85 2.84 6.45
N HIS A 208 1.06 2.92 7.53
CA HIS A 208 1.13 1.95 8.64
C HIS A 208 0.24 0.71 8.47
N CYS A 209 -0.37 0.53 7.29
CA CYS A 209 -1.15 -0.66 6.94
C CYS A 209 -2.30 -0.96 7.92
N MET A 210 -2.88 0.08 8.54
CA MET A 210 -3.94 -0.07 9.53
C MET A 210 -5.32 -0.18 8.86
N PRO A 211 -6.17 -1.16 9.22
CA PRO A 211 -7.58 -1.15 8.81
C PRO A 211 -8.28 0.15 9.24
N LEU A 212 -9.27 0.61 8.49
CA LEU A 212 -9.95 1.88 8.79
C LEU A 212 -10.56 1.90 10.19
N GLU A 213 -11.11 0.77 10.60
CA GLU A 213 -11.74 0.58 11.89
C GLU A 213 -10.73 0.80 13.01
N ASN A 214 -9.51 0.32 12.85
CA ASN A 214 -8.42 0.50 13.80
C ASN A 214 -7.90 1.94 13.81
N ALA A 215 -7.84 2.61 12.65
CA ALA A 215 -7.44 4.03 12.59
C ALA A 215 -8.48 4.92 13.29
N VAL A 216 -9.77 4.61 13.14
CA VAL A 216 -10.85 5.28 13.87
C VAL A 216 -10.78 4.99 15.37
N GLU A 217 -10.46 3.76 15.78
CA GLU A 217 -10.24 3.43 17.19
C GLU A 217 -9.03 4.18 17.76
N TYR A 218 -7.97 4.33 16.98
CA TYR A 218 -6.81 5.13 17.35
C TYR A 218 -7.20 6.58 17.62
N PHE A 219 -8.04 7.19 16.78
CA PHE A 219 -8.56 8.55 17.02
C PHE A 219 -9.38 8.62 18.30
N ARG A 220 -10.25 7.62 18.55
CA ARG A 220 -11.06 7.56 19.78
C ARG A 220 -10.20 7.43 21.03
N ALA A 221 -9.17 6.59 20.99
CA ALA A 221 -8.22 6.41 22.09
C ALA A 221 -7.43 7.68 22.43
N HIS A 222 -7.32 8.62 21.48
CA HIS A 222 -6.66 9.93 21.65
C HIS A 222 -7.68 11.07 21.78
N GLY A 223 -8.92 10.77 22.18
CA GLY A 223 -9.92 11.80 22.54
C GLY A 223 -10.72 12.37 21.37
N PHE A 224 -10.87 11.63 20.26
CA PHE A 224 -11.72 12.06 19.14
C PHE A 224 -12.61 10.93 18.61
N ASP A 225 -13.92 10.99 18.89
CA ASP A 225 -14.85 9.93 18.47
C ASP A 225 -15.35 10.10 17.02
N LEU A 226 -14.51 9.78 16.04
CA LEU A 226 -14.86 9.84 14.62
C LEU A 226 -15.76 8.66 14.20
N ASP A 227 -16.87 8.95 13.49
CA ASP A 227 -17.69 7.90 12.88
C ASP A 227 -16.98 7.24 11.68
N LYS A 228 -17.08 5.91 11.56
CA LYS A 228 -16.44 5.12 10.49
C LYS A 228 -16.92 5.54 9.10
N GLY A 229 -18.22 5.80 8.95
CA GLY A 229 -18.79 6.27 7.68
C GLY A 229 -18.28 7.65 7.30
N THR A 230 -18.05 8.51 8.28
CA THR A 230 -17.43 9.83 8.10
C THR A 230 -15.97 9.70 7.67
N ALA A 231 -15.17 8.89 8.38
CA ALA A 231 -13.78 8.61 8.01
C ALA A 231 -13.67 8.08 6.57
N GLN A 232 -14.54 7.13 6.18
CA GLN A 232 -14.59 6.59 4.82
C GLN A 232 -14.96 7.67 3.78
N LYS A 233 -15.89 8.57 4.09
CA LYS A 233 -16.30 9.66 3.21
C LYS A 233 -15.20 10.70 3.04
N LEU A 234 -14.47 11.04 4.10
CA LEU A 234 -13.35 11.99 4.05
C LEU A 234 -12.28 11.50 3.05
N VAL A 235 -11.80 10.26 3.23
CA VAL A 235 -10.78 9.65 2.36
C VAL A 235 -11.30 9.47 0.94
N SER A 236 -12.55 9.02 0.76
CA SER A 236 -13.12 8.83 -0.59
C SER A 236 -13.29 10.14 -1.36
N LYS A 237 -13.71 11.23 -0.71
CA LYS A 237 -13.94 12.51 -1.38
C LYS A 237 -12.65 13.22 -1.75
N VAL A 238 -11.63 13.13 -0.90
CA VAL A 238 -10.33 13.76 -1.17
C VAL A 238 -9.60 13.11 -2.34
N LYS A 239 -9.87 11.83 -2.64
CA LYS A 239 -9.33 11.14 -3.82
C LYS A 239 -9.45 12.01 -5.07
N ILE A 240 -10.62 12.64 -5.28
CA ILE A 240 -10.93 13.47 -6.45
C ILE A 240 -9.95 14.63 -6.61
N HIS A 241 -9.60 15.30 -5.51
CA HIS A 241 -8.63 16.40 -5.53
C HIS A 241 -7.22 15.92 -5.87
N LEU A 242 -6.90 14.65 -5.60
CA LEU A 242 -5.57 14.07 -5.82
C LEU A 242 -5.43 13.35 -7.17
N GLU A 243 -6.48 13.26 -8.00
CA GLU A 243 -6.43 12.50 -9.25
C GLU A 243 -5.41 13.06 -10.24
N ASN A 244 -5.32 14.38 -10.39
CA ASN A 244 -4.32 14.99 -11.28
C ASN A 244 -2.90 14.83 -10.75
N LEU A 245 -2.71 14.86 -9.43
CA LEU A 245 -1.43 14.55 -8.80
C LEU A 245 -1.02 13.09 -9.06
N TYR A 246 -1.96 12.16 -8.97
CA TYR A 246 -1.74 10.75 -9.27
C TYR A 246 -1.43 10.49 -10.76
N LYS A 247 -2.07 11.23 -11.68
CA LYS A 247 -1.70 11.21 -13.10
C LYS A 247 -0.28 11.72 -13.33
N ALA A 248 0.09 12.84 -12.69
CA ALA A 248 1.45 13.39 -12.75
C ALA A 248 2.48 12.40 -12.21
N LEU A 249 2.15 11.64 -11.16
CA LEU A 249 2.97 10.57 -10.61
C LEU A 249 3.22 9.45 -11.65
N GLY A 250 2.16 8.99 -12.33
CA GLY A 250 2.30 8.00 -13.40
C GLY A 250 3.20 8.48 -14.54
N GLN A 251 3.04 9.74 -14.98
CA GLN A 251 3.90 10.34 -16.00
C GLN A 251 5.36 10.46 -15.53
N ALA A 252 5.58 10.86 -14.28
CA ALA A 252 6.92 10.98 -13.71
C ALA A 252 7.65 9.64 -13.60
N ILE A 253 6.93 8.55 -13.30
CA ILE A 253 7.46 7.18 -13.30
C ILE A 253 7.86 6.76 -14.70
N VAL A 254 6.99 6.95 -15.69
CA VAL A 254 7.27 6.60 -17.10
C VAL A 254 8.42 7.43 -17.70
N ALA A 255 8.71 8.60 -17.13
CA ALA A 255 9.85 9.43 -17.48
C ALA A 255 11.16 9.05 -16.75
N ASP A 256 11.11 8.13 -15.77
CA ASP A 256 12.32 7.56 -15.17
C ASP A 256 13.08 6.74 -16.24
N ASN A 257 14.37 6.50 -16.04
CA ASN A 257 15.20 5.69 -16.95
C ASN A 257 15.33 4.24 -16.50
N TYR A 258 14.95 3.95 -15.25
CA TYR A 258 15.04 2.62 -14.65
C TYR A 258 13.84 2.38 -13.72
N ILE A 259 13.01 1.41 -14.08
CA ILE A 259 11.82 1.03 -13.32
C ILE A 259 11.94 -0.41 -12.84
N CYS A 260 11.57 -0.65 -11.58
CA CYS A 260 11.28 -1.97 -11.06
C CYS A 260 9.76 -2.18 -11.06
N GLY A 261 9.28 -3.33 -11.54
CA GLY A 261 7.85 -3.62 -11.63
C GLY A 261 7.49 -5.02 -11.19
N ASP A 262 6.33 -5.16 -10.56
CA ASP A 262 5.76 -6.42 -10.09
C ASP A 262 4.25 -6.23 -9.83
N GLU A 263 3.55 -7.32 -9.56
CA GLU A 263 2.15 -7.30 -9.20
C GLU A 263 1.85 -8.18 -7.99
N THR A 264 0.92 -7.72 -7.17
CA THR A 264 0.46 -8.46 -6.01
C THR A 264 -1.05 -8.43 -5.95
N TYR A 265 -1.67 -9.22 -5.07
CA TYR A 265 -3.14 -9.24 -4.98
C TYR A 265 -3.65 -8.80 -3.62
N GLN A 266 -4.87 -8.27 -3.64
CA GLN A 266 -5.68 -7.96 -2.48
C GLN A 266 -7.08 -8.59 -2.61
N LYS A 267 -7.75 -8.82 -1.47
CA LYS A 267 -9.16 -9.23 -1.47
C LYS A 267 -10.04 -8.02 -1.77
N VAL A 268 -10.83 -8.10 -2.83
CA VAL A 268 -11.75 -7.04 -3.26
C VAL A 268 -13.17 -7.58 -3.30
N ARG A 269 -14.08 -6.88 -2.63
CA ARG A 269 -15.52 -7.18 -2.63
C ARG A 269 -16.16 -6.67 -3.91
N LEU A 270 -16.99 -7.52 -4.50
CA LEU A 270 -17.73 -7.24 -5.72
C LEU A 270 -19.17 -6.86 -5.38
N GLN A 271 -19.76 -5.98 -6.19
CA GLN A 271 -21.19 -5.67 -6.09
C GLN A 271 -22.04 -6.84 -6.57
N VAL A 272 -21.63 -7.48 -7.68
CA VAL A 272 -22.24 -8.66 -8.26
C VAL A 272 -21.36 -9.88 -7.97
N ALA A 273 -21.96 -11.01 -7.62
CA ALA A 273 -21.20 -12.23 -7.39
C ALA A 273 -20.53 -12.71 -8.69
N THR A 274 -19.35 -13.32 -8.57
CA THR A 274 -18.73 -14.07 -9.66
C THR A 274 -19.64 -15.21 -10.13
N PRO A 275 -19.41 -15.81 -11.32
CA PRO A 275 -20.14 -17.01 -11.75
C PRO A 275 -20.13 -18.15 -10.72
N SER A 276 -19.10 -18.24 -9.88
CA SER A 276 -19.02 -19.23 -8.80
C SER A 276 -19.74 -18.79 -7.50
N GLY A 277 -20.62 -17.79 -7.53
CA GLY A 277 -21.38 -17.28 -6.37
C GLY A 277 -20.59 -16.45 -5.35
N ARG A 278 -19.26 -16.28 -5.52
CA ARG A 278 -18.42 -15.52 -4.57
C ARG A 278 -18.57 -14.01 -4.77
N LYS A 279 -18.71 -13.26 -3.67
CA LYS A 279 -18.72 -11.78 -3.65
C LYS A 279 -17.36 -11.15 -3.31
N ILE A 280 -16.32 -11.96 -3.22
CA ILE A 280 -14.94 -11.50 -2.99
C ILE A 280 -14.07 -12.17 -4.04
N LYS A 281 -13.23 -11.39 -4.71
CA LYS A 281 -12.20 -11.91 -5.64
C LYS A 281 -10.81 -11.47 -5.23
N LYS A 282 -9.81 -12.15 -5.78
CA LYS A 282 -8.43 -11.67 -5.82
C LYS A 282 -8.37 -10.57 -6.88
N GLY A 283 -8.15 -9.33 -6.46
CA GLY A 283 -7.88 -8.22 -7.37
C GLY A 283 -6.38 -7.93 -7.36
N TYR A 284 -5.76 -7.97 -8.54
CA TYR A 284 -4.35 -7.65 -8.68
C TYR A 284 -4.12 -6.13 -8.67
N VAL A 285 -3.16 -5.71 -7.86
CA VAL A 285 -2.62 -4.35 -7.76
C VAL A 285 -1.21 -4.43 -8.31
N TRP A 286 -0.95 -3.65 -9.34
CA TRP A 286 0.36 -3.55 -9.98
C TRP A 286 1.15 -2.43 -9.34
N VAL A 287 2.48 -2.49 -9.43
CA VAL A 287 3.35 -1.44 -8.92
C VAL A 287 4.55 -1.23 -9.81
N PHE A 288 4.85 0.04 -10.07
CA PHE A 288 6.11 0.51 -10.63
C PHE A 288 6.86 1.34 -9.61
N VAL A 289 8.17 1.17 -9.54
CA VAL A 289 9.07 1.95 -8.70
C VAL A 289 10.11 2.60 -9.59
N GLY A 290 10.12 3.93 -9.64
CA GLY A 290 11.16 4.71 -10.30
C GLY A 290 12.44 4.62 -9.47
N MET A 291 13.46 3.96 -10.00
CA MET A 291 14.67 3.66 -9.24
C MET A 291 15.62 4.85 -9.14
N THR A 292 15.51 5.81 -10.05
CA THR A 292 16.28 7.06 -10.02
C THR A 292 15.55 8.13 -9.21
N THR A 293 14.24 8.25 -9.39
CA THR A 293 13.43 9.27 -8.70
C THR A 293 12.99 8.87 -7.28
N GLY A 294 12.94 7.57 -6.98
CA GLY A 294 12.41 7.03 -5.72
C GLY A 294 10.89 6.94 -5.66
N LEU A 295 10.19 7.39 -6.70
CA LEU A 295 8.72 7.41 -6.80
C LEU A 295 8.13 6.00 -6.85
N VAL A 296 6.92 5.83 -6.32
CA VAL A 296 6.16 4.57 -6.32
C VAL A 296 4.77 4.80 -6.88
N TYR A 297 4.39 4.01 -7.87
CA TYR A 297 3.09 4.08 -8.54
C TYR A 297 2.42 2.71 -8.53
N PHE A 298 1.51 2.54 -7.58
CA PHE A 298 0.55 1.45 -7.59
C PHE A 298 -0.62 1.80 -8.49
N PHE A 299 -1.09 0.84 -9.28
CA PHE A 299 -2.28 0.99 -10.11
C PHE A 299 -3.14 -0.26 -10.09
N TYR A 300 -4.43 -0.07 -10.38
CA TYR A 300 -5.44 -1.11 -10.25
C TYR A 300 -6.46 -0.95 -11.38
N ASP A 301 -6.65 -2.01 -12.17
CA ASP A 301 -7.59 -2.03 -13.28
C ASP A 301 -8.53 -3.23 -13.12
N ASP A 302 -9.64 -2.99 -12.40
CA ASP A 302 -10.63 -3.99 -12.01
C ASP A 302 -10.06 -5.31 -11.48
N GLY A 303 -8.83 -5.28 -10.97
CA GLY A 303 -8.11 -6.43 -10.43
C GLY A 303 -7.65 -7.43 -11.49
N SER A 304 -7.54 -7.03 -12.76
CA SER A 304 -6.96 -7.83 -13.82
C SER A 304 -5.44 -8.01 -13.63
N ARG A 305 -4.95 -9.21 -13.97
CA ARG A 305 -3.52 -9.54 -14.04
C ARG A 305 -3.03 -9.67 -15.49
N SER A 306 -3.80 -9.17 -16.45
CA SER A 306 -3.49 -9.36 -17.86
C SER A 306 -2.34 -8.45 -18.32
N ALA A 307 -1.67 -8.82 -19.41
CA ALA A 307 -0.53 -8.05 -19.94
C ALA A 307 -0.95 -6.64 -20.38
N GLU A 308 -2.19 -6.48 -20.85
CA GLU A 308 -2.74 -5.21 -21.34
C GLU A 308 -2.72 -4.13 -20.24
N VAL A 309 -2.93 -4.53 -18.98
CA VAL A 309 -2.89 -3.60 -17.83
C VAL A 309 -1.49 -2.99 -17.70
N PHE A 310 -0.45 -3.82 -17.79
CA PHE A 310 0.94 -3.39 -17.79
C PHE A 310 1.25 -2.50 -19.02
N GLU A 311 0.88 -2.95 -20.21
CA GLU A 311 1.15 -2.28 -21.49
C GLU A 311 0.54 -0.88 -21.57
N GLN A 312 -0.66 -0.68 -21.03
CA GLN A 312 -1.30 0.63 -20.98
C GLN A 312 -0.53 1.61 -20.09
N HIS A 313 -0.03 1.16 -18.94
CA HIS A 313 0.60 2.02 -17.94
C HIS A 313 2.08 2.28 -18.21
N ILE A 314 2.76 1.40 -18.95
CA ILE A 314 4.17 1.57 -19.31
C ILE A 314 4.36 2.33 -20.65
N ARG A 315 3.26 2.72 -21.31
CA ARG A 315 3.29 3.37 -22.63
C ARG A 315 4.15 4.64 -22.60
N GLY A 316 5.10 4.73 -23.53
CA GLY A 316 6.02 5.86 -23.65
C GLY A 316 7.31 5.70 -22.84
N PHE A 317 7.43 4.67 -21.99
CA PHE A 317 8.66 4.37 -21.27
C PHE A 317 9.74 3.86 -22.24
N SER A 318 10.97 4.36 -22.05
CA SER A 318 12.16 3.90 -22.75
C SER A 318 13.31 3.87 -21.75
N GLY A 319 13.86 2.70 -21.50
CA GLY A 319 14.80 2.51 -20.39
C GLY A 319 14.90 1.06 -19.95
N ALA A 320 15.43 0.84 -18.75
CA ALA A 320 15.52 -0.48 -18.15
C ALA A 320 14.29 -0.80 -17.29
N PHE A 321 13.68 -1.96 -17.53
CA PHE A 321 12.58 -2.47 -16.73
C PHE A 321 13.00 -3.76 -16.03
N GLN A 322 13.10 -3.75 -14.71
CA GLN A 322 13.43 -4.93 -13.92
C GLN A 322 12.17 -5.60 -13.39
N CYS A 323 12.02 -6.88 -13.71
CA CYS A 323 10.87 -7.69 -13.32
C CYS A 323 11.25 -9.17 -13.16
N ASP A 324 10.31 -9.97 -12.68
CA ASP A 324 10.41 -11.42 -12.77
C ASP A 324 10.13 -11.91 -14.21
N TYR A 325 10.07 -13.23 -14.41
CA TYR A 325 9.74 -13.82 -15.71
C TYR A 325 8.25 -14.15 -15.85
N TYR A 326 7.38 -13.32 -15.27
CA TYR A 326 5.94 -13.49 -15.45
C TYR A 326 5.53 -13.29 -16.91
N SER A 327 4.56 -14.08 -17.35
CA SER A 327 4.08 -14.08 -18.72
C SER A 327 3.53 -12.73 -19.20
N GLY A 328 3.07 -11.87 -18.27
CA GLY A 328 2.55 -10.53 -18.59
C GLY A 328 3.63 -9.56 -19.09
N TYR A 329 4.91 -9.86 -18.85
CA TYR A 329 6.04 -9.03 -19.27
C TYR A 329 6.70 -9.53 -20.58
N ARG A 330 6.12 -10.53 -21.25
CA ARG A 330 6.75 -11.19 -22.41
C ARG A 330 6.95 -10.29 -23.63
N HIS A 331 6.18 -9.21 -23.75
CA HIS A 331 6.28 -8.28 -24.86
C HIS A 331 7.35 -7.19 -24.66
N ILE A 332 7.99 -7.12 -23.48
CA ILE A 332 9.09 -6.18 -23.25
C ILE A 332 10.23 -6.46 -24.24
N GLY A 333 10.70 -5.42 -24.93
CA GLY A 333 11.76 -5.54 -25.94
C GLY A 333 11.26 -5.98 -27.33
N ILE A 334 9.94 -6.13 -27.53
CA ILE A 334 9.34 -6.57 -28.79
C ILE A 334 8.38 -5.48 -29.32
N GLY A 335 8.35 -5.28 -30.64
CA GLY A 335 7.38 -4.40 -31.30
C GLY A 335 7.39 -2.97 -30.74
N GLY A 336 6.23 -2.49 -30.31
CA GLY A 336 6.05 -1.15 -29.71
C GLY A 336 6.78 -0.92 -28.38
N MET A 337 7.34 -1.98 -27.77
CA MET A 337 8.14 -1.92 -26.54
C MET A 337 9.61 -2.27 -26.78
N SER A 338 10.09 -2.23 -28.02
CA SER A 338 11.50 -2.46 -28.39
C SER A 338 12.50 -1.51 -27.72
N GLY A 339 12.06 -0.30 -27.33
CA GLY A 339 12.86 0.64 -26.54
C GLY A 339 13.09 0.23 -25.08
N ILE A 340 12.40 -0.79 -24.58
CA ILE A 340 12.48 -1.23 -23.19
C ILE A 340 13.47 -2.40 -23.07
N LYS A 341 14.48 -2.24 -22.21
CA LYS A 341 15.46 -3.27 -21.88
C LYS A 341 15.01 -4.00 -20.63
N ARG A 342 14.52 -5.23 -20.77
CA ARG A 342 14.23 -6.08 -19.61
C ARG A 342 15.52 -6.43 -18.85
N LEU A 343 15.47 -6.31 -17.53
CA LEU A 343 16.47 -6.80 -16.59
C LEU A 343 15.85 -7.94 -15.78
N PRO A 344 16.36 -9.18 -15.85
CA PRO A 344 15.79 -10.28 -15.11
C PRO A 344 16.09 -10.17 -13.60
N CYS A 345 15.18 -10.65 -12.77
CA CYS A 345 15.41 -10.75 -11.32
C CYS A 345 16.24 -12.00 -10.98
N LEU A 346 17.52 -11.82 -10.63
CA LEU A 346 18.41 -12.96 -10.31
C LEU A 346 17.95 -13.73 -9.06
N GLN A 347 17.28 -13.07 -8.11
CA GLN A 347 16.74 -13.75 -6.92
C GLN A 347 15.67 -14.78 -7.30
N HIS A 348 14.80 -14.47 -8.27
CA HIS A 348 13.78 -15.42 -8.75
C HIS A 348 14.42 -16.63 -9.45
N ILE A 349 15.50 -16.41 -10.19
CA ILE A 349 16.27 -17.49 -10.83
C ILE A 349 16.95 -18.34 -9.75
N LYS A 350 17.70 -17.71 -8.84
CA LYS A 350 18.42 -18.36 -7.74
C LYS A 350 17.49 -19.18 -6.84
N ARG A 351 16.31 -18.65 -6.49
CA ARG A 351 15.36 -19.31 -5.57
C ARG A 351 14.92 -20.67 -6.07
N LYS A 352 14.72 -20.83 -7.40
CA LYS A 352 14.37 -22.13 -8.00
C LYS A 352 15.42 -23.22 -7.74
N PHE A 353 16.70 -22.85 -7.68
CA PHE A 353 17.77 -23.79 -7.31
C PHE A 353 17.89 -23.97 -5.80
N LEU A 354 17.77 -22.87 -5.05
CA LEU A 354 17.90 -22.87 -3.59
C LEU A 354 16.82 -23.74 -2.90
N ASP A 355 15.59 -23.73 -3.41
CA ASP A 355 14.46 -24.47 -2.86
C ASP A 355 14.66 -26.00 -2.96
N MET A 356 15.52 -26.47 -3.87
CA MET A 356 15.92 -27.88 -3.99
C MET A 356 17.08 -28.21 -3.04
N LYS A 357 16.80 -28.23 -1.73
CA LYS A 357 17.80 -28.35 -0.66
C LYS A 357 18.64 -29.63 -0.75
N ASP A 358 18.03 -30.75 -1.14
CA ASP A 358 18.67 -32.07 -1.15
C ASP A 358 19.38 -32.40 -2.47
N ASN A 359 19.39 -31.49 -3.45
CA ASN A 359 20.06 -31.68 -4.73
C ASN A 359 21.43 -30.97 -4.74
N PRO A 360 22.57 -31.70 -4.70
CA PRO A 360 23.90 -31.09 -4.59
C PRO A 360 24.23 -30.12 -5.73
N GLN A 361 23.78 -30.42 -6.95
CA GLN A 361 24.05 -29.61 -8.13
C GLN A 361 23.20 -28.35 -8.17
N ALA A 362 21.93 -28.45 -7.74
CA ALA A 362 21.10 -27.27 -7.52
C ALA A 362 21.75 -26.34 -6.48
N GLN A 363 22.24 -26.90 -5.37
CA GLN A 363 22.94 -26.12 -4.34
C GLN A 363 24.25 -25.52 -4.84
N GLU A 364 25.01 -26.22 -5.69
CA GLU A 364 26.20 -25.66 -6.34
C GLU A 364 25.84 -24.44 -7.21
N ILE A 365 24.81 -24.55 -8.07
CA ILE A 365 24.35 -23.44 -8.91
C ILE A 365 23.84 -22.28 -8.06
N ALA A 366 23.06 -22.56 -7.01
CA ALA A 366 22.57 -21.55 -6.07
C ALA A 366 23.71 -20.81 -5.36
N LYS A 367 24.79 -21.53 -4.99
CA LYS A 367 26.02 -20.94 -4.43
C LYS A 367 26.72 -20.02 -5.44
N LEU A 368 26.82 -20.41 -6.71
CA LEU A 368 27.41 -19.55 -7.75
C LEU A 368 26.61 -18.25 -7.94
N PHE A 369 25.28 -18.32 -7.98
CA PHE A 369 24.45 -17.10 -7.94
C PHE A 369 24.68 -16.33 -6.64
N GLY A 370 24.82 -17.01 -5.49
CA GLY A 370 25.18 -16.38 -4.22
C GLY A 370 26.50 -15.61 -4.25
N LEU A 371 27.50 -16.11 -4.99
CA LEU A 371 28.77 -15.42 -5.16
C LEU A 371 28.64 -14.13 -5.99
N LEU A 372 27.72 -14.04 -6.96
CA LEU A 372 27.44 -12.77 -7.65
C LEU A 372 27.03 -11.68 -6.65
N TYR A 373 26.14 -12.01 -5.71
CA TYR A 373 25.73 -11.10 -4.64
C TYR A 373 26.86 -10.76 -3.70
N HIS A 374 27.70 -11.75 -3.36
CA HIS A 374 28.86 -11.52 -2.51
C HIS A 374 29.79 -10.47 -3.13
N PHE A 375 30.16 -10.62 -4.41
CA PHE A 375 31.04 -9.68 -5.10
C PHE A 375 30.39 -8.30 -5.32
N GLU A 376 29.10 -8.23 -5.61
CA GLU A 376 28.37 -6.95 -5.69
C GLU A 376 28.42 -6.20 -4.35
N HIS A 377 28.34 -6.90 -3.21
CA HIS A 377 28.33 -6.26 -1.90
C HIS A 377 29.71 -5.89 -1.35
N GLN A 378 30.80 -6.34 -1.97
CA GLN A 378 32.16 -5.99 -1.53
C GLN A 378 32.45 -4.49 -1.71
N HIS A 379 31.83 -3.85 -2.70
CA HIS A 379 32.02 -2.44 -3.01
C HIS A 379 30.67 -1.76 -3.20
N ARG A 380 30.55 -0.50 -2.74
CA ARG A 380 29.31 0.26 -2.83
C ARG A 380 29.62 1.69 -3.24
N ILE A 381 28.88 2.19 -4.23
CA ILE A 381 28.96 3.58 -4.69
C ILE A 381 28.85 4.54 -3.50
N ARG A 382 29.70 5.58 -3.48
CA ARG A 382 29.79 6.61 -2.42
C ARG A 382 30.18 6.09 -1.04
N LYS A 383 30.62 4.84 -0.94
CA LYS A 383 31.19 4.27 0.28
C LYS A 383 32.68 4.00 0.04
N ASP A 384 33.52 4.28 1.03
CA ASP A 384 34.96 3.97 0.99
C ASP A 384 35.68 4.56 -0.24
N GLY A 385 35.20 5.70 -0.75
CA GLY A 385 35.78 6.40 -1.91
C GLY A 385 35.36 5.89 -3.29
N TRP A 386 34.50 4.86 -3.38
CA TRP A 386 34.13 4.26 -4.66
C TRP A 386 33.22 5.15 -5.52
N THR A 387 33.68 5.46 -6.73
CA THR A 387 32.89 6.17 -7.75
C THR A 387 31.95 5.22 -8.50
N GLU A 388 31.07 5.79 -9.32
CA GLU A 388 30.21 4.99 -10.21
C GLU A 388 31.03 4.22 -11.26
N ASP A 389 32.11 4.81 -11.76
CA ASP A 389 33.00 4.19 -12.74
C ASP A 389 33.81 3.04 -12.12
N ASP A 390 34.37 3.23 -10.91
CA ASP A 390 35.07 2.15 -10.19
C ASP A 390 34.14 0.97 -9.98
N HIS A 391 32.91 1.24 -9.53
CA HIS A 391 31.91 0.21 -9.30
C HIS A 391 31.53 -0.52 -10.58
N LEU A 392 31.39 0.19 -11.70
CA LEU A 392 31.10 -0.41 -13.00
C LEU A 392 32.25 -1.31 -13.47
N GLN A 393 33.50 -0.87 -13.38
CA GLN A 393 34.67 -1.67 -13.76
C GLN A 393 34.77 -2.95 -12.92
N TRP A 394 34.56 -2.83 -11.60
CA TRP A 394 34.50 -3.98 -10.71
C TRP A 394 33.40 -4.96 -11.14
N ARG A 395 32.18 -4.46 -11.38
CA ARG A 395 31.04 -5.25 -11.86
C ARG A 395 31.33 -5.99 -13.13
N GLN A 396 31.92 -5.33 -14.12
CA GLN A 396 32.28 -5.96 -15.39
C GLN A 396 33.32 -7.07 -15.20
N ARG A 397 34.30 -6.87 -14.31
CA ARG A 397 35.37 -7.85 -14.04
C ARG A 397 34.85 -9.14 -13.41
N TYR A 398 34.12 -9.06 -12.29
CA TYR A 398 33.67 -10.28 -11.62
C TYR A 398 32.48 -10.94 -12.35
N SER A 399 31.57 -10.15 -12.91
CA SER A 399 30.37 -10.70 -13.55
C SER A 399 30.73 -11.57 -14.75
N LYS A 400 31.71 -11.17 -15.58
CA LYS A 400 32.19 -11.98 -16.71
C LYS A 400 32.57 -13.40 -16.28
N VAL A 401 33.44 -13.52 -15.28
CA VAL A 401 33.93 -14.81 -14.76
C VAL A 401 32.79 -15.61 -14.13
N MET A 402 31.93 -14.96 -13.36
CA MET A 402 30.85 -15.63 -12.66
C MET A 402 29.75 -16.13 -13.60
N LEU A 403 29.36 -15.32 -14.59
CA LEU A 403 28.36 -15.71 -15.59
C LEU A 403 28.86 -16.89 -16.44
N GLU A 404 30.13 -16.91 -16.83
CA GLU A 404 30.73 -18.05 -17.54
C GLU A 404 30.64 -19.35 -16.72
N LYS A 405 31.04 -19.30 -15.44
CA LYS A 405 30.95 -20.45 -14.52
C LYS A 405 29.52 -20.95 -14.35
N ILE A 406 28.57 -20.03 -14.17
CA ILE A 406 27.15 -20.37 -14.02
C ILE A 406 26.64 -21.00 -15.33
N ARG A 407 26.92 -20.39 -16.49
CA ARG A 407 26.49 -20.93 -17.79
C ARG A 407 26.99 -22.34 -18.01
N MET A 408 28.27 -22.59 -17.73
CA MET A 408 28.87 -23.92 -17.85
C MET A 408 28.11 -24.96 -17.02
N ARG A 409 27.75 -24.64 -15.77
CA ARG A 409 26.97 -25.54 -14.91
C ARG A 409 25.55 -25.75 -15.42
N LEU A 410 24.88 -24.70 -15.90
CA LEU A 410 23.55 -24.80 -16.48
C LEU A 410 23.55 -25.66 -17.75
N THR A 411 24.51 -25.45 -18.65
CA THR A 411 24.66 -26.27 -19.87
C THR A 411 24.94 -27.73 -19.52
N ALA A 412 25.82 -28.00 -18.54
CA ALA A 412 26.09 -29.37 -18.09
C ALA A 412 24.88 -30.09 -17.46
N VAL A 413 23.88 -29.35 -16.97
CA VAL A 413 22.59 -29.92 -16.55
C VAL A 413 21.70 -30.18 -17.77
N LYS A 414 21.59 -29.19 -18.67
CA LYS A 414 20.74 -29.25 -19.86
C LYS A 414 21.13 -30.41 -20.79
N ASP A 415 22.43 -30.66 -20.97
CA ASP A 415 22.95 -31.63 -21.94
C ASP A 415 22.98 -33.06 -21.40
N ARG A 416 22.39 -33.32 -20.23
CA ARG A 416 22.31 -34.67 -19.67
C ARG A 416 21.35 -35.54 -20.46
N ILE A 417 21.80 -36.76 -20.73
CA ILE A 417 21.01 -37.76 -21.44
C ILE A 417 20.10 -38.49 -20.45
N GLY A 418 18.87 -38.79 -20.87
CA GLY A 418 17.94 -39.61 -20.10
C GLY A 418 17.26 -38.91 -18.93
N VAL A 419 17.25 -37.57 -18.91
CA VAL A 419 16.56 -36.78 -17.88
C VAL A 419 15.05 -36.74 -18.18
N PRO A 420 14.19 -37.04 -17.19
CA PRO A 420 12.74 -36.89 -17.34
C PRO A 420 12.33 -35.45 -17.69
N PRO A 421 11.31 -35.23 -18.54
CA PRO A 421 10.82 -33.88 -18.89
C PRO A 421 10.33 -33.05 -17.69
N ASP A 422 9.94 -33.70 -16.61
CA ASP A 422 9.44 -33.11 -15.36
C ASP A 422 10.53 -32.95 -14.28
N ASP A 423 11.80 -33.20 -14.61
CA ASP A 423 12.91 -33.03 -13.68
C ASP A 423 12.99 -31.58 -13.16
N PRO A 424 12.88 -31.34 -11.84
CA PRO A 424 12.87 -30.00 -11.27
C PRO A 424 14.15 -29.20 -11.53
N LEU A 425 15.30 -29.88 -11.59
CA LEU A 425 16.59 -29.26 -11.84
C LEU A 425 16.73 -28.81 -13.30
N LEU A 426 16.27 -29.62 -14.25
CA LEU A 426 16.17 -29.27 -15.66
C LEU A 426 15.21 -28.09 -15.85
N ALA A 427 14.02 -28.12 -15.23
CA ALA A 427 13.05 -27.03 -15.33
C ALA A 427 13.61 -25.70 -14.78
N ALA A 428 14.34 -25.73 -13.66
CA ALA A 428 15.03 -24.55 -13.11
C ALA A 428 16.14 -24.06 -14.05
N THR A 429 16.89 -24.99 -14.65
CA THR A 429 17.97 -24.71 -15.61
C THR A 429 17.43 -24.05 -16.88
N GLU A 430 16.39 -24.60 -17.48
CA GLU A 430 15.74 -24.01 -18.64
C GLU A 430 15.17 -22.63 -18.34
N HIS A 431 14.59 -22.44 -17.15
CA HIS A 431 14.08 -21.14 -16.73
C HIS A 431 15.19 -20.08 -16.62
N ALA A 432 16.38 -20.45 -16.15
CA ALA A 432 17.55 -19.57 -16.15
C ALA A 432 18.04 -19.30 -17.58
N LEU A 433 18.16 -20.35 -18.41
CA LEU A 433 18.68 -20.25 -19.77
C LEU A 433 17.76 -19.42 -20.70
N LYS A 434 16.44 -19.49 -20.52
CA LYS A 434 15.46 -18.66 -21.27
C LYS A 434 15.67 -17.15 -21.10
N GLN A 435 16.32 -16.73 -20.02
CA GLN A 435 16.56 -15.32 -19.71
C GLN A 435 18.04 -14.94 -19.84
N TRP A 436 18.88 -15.87 -20.28
CA TRP A 436 20.33 -15.79 -20.14
C TRP A 436 20.92 -14.60 -20.89
N ASP A 437 20.44 -14.34 -22.10
CA ASP A 437 20.96 -13.26 -22.95
C ASP A 437 20.64 -11.85 -22.41
N GLU A 438 19.72 -11.75 -21.45
CA GLU A 438 19.40 -10.49 -20.80
C GLU A 438 20.16 -10.28 -19.49
N ILE A 439 20.62 -11.34 -18.83
CA ILE A 439 21.34 -11.25 -17.55
C ILE A 439 22.56 -10.30 -17.62
N PRO A 440 23.41 -10.33 -18.68
CA PRO A 440 24.54 -9.40 -18.79
C PRO A 440 24.13 -7.92 -18.74
N ARG A 441 22.91 -7.57 -19.15
CA ARG A 441 22.42 -6.17 -19.16
C ARG A 441 22.37 -5.57 -17.76
N ILE A 442 22.21 -6.40 -16.72
CA ILE A 442 22.24 -5.97 -15.32
C ILE A 442 23.58 -5.28 -15.00
N PHE A 443 24.68 -5.73 -15.60
CA PHE A 443 26.03 -5.21 -15.32
C PHE A 443 26.45 -4.07 -16.26
N ALA A 444 25.53 -3.57 -17.10
CA ALA A 444 25.82 -2.51 -18.06
C ALA A 444 25.90 -1.11 -17.43
N LEU A 445 25.20 -0.87 -16.31
CA LEU A 445 25.25 0.38 -15.56
C LEU A 445 25.53 0.11 -14.07
N PRO A 446 26.22 1.03 -13.37
CA PRO A 446 26.57 0.86 -11.97
C PRO A 446 25.34 0.92 -11.04
N THR A 447 24.23 1.50 -11.48
CA THR A 447 23.02 1.73 -10.68
C THR A 447 21.99 0.60 -10.76
N TYR A 448 22.05 -0.26 -11.79
CA TYR A 448 21.13 -1.38 -11.94
C TYR A 448 21.30 -2.41 -10.81
N ARG A 449 20.19 -2.92 -10.28
CA ARG A 449 20.20 -3.91 -9.20
C ARG A 449 20.27 -5.32 -9.77
N LEU A 450 20.84 -6.24 -8.99
CA LEU A 450 20.86 -7.67 -9.32
C LEU A 450 19.46 -8.30 -9.30
N ASP A 451 18.53 -7.70 -8.57
CA ASP A 451 17.18 -8.24 -8.41
C ASP A 451 16.13 -7.15 -8.21
N ASN A 452 14.88 -7.60 -8.23
CA ASN A 452 13.69 -6.81 -8.07
C ASN A 452 13.24 -6.70 -6.60
N ASN A 453 14.15 -6.88 -5.62
CA ASN A 453 13.75 -6.89 -4.20
C ASN A 453 13.17 -5.56 -3.72
N GLU A 454 13.51 -4.46 -4.37
CA GLU A 454 12.94 -3.15 -4.07
C GLU A 454 11.43 -3.16 -4.24
N VAL A 455 10.90 -3.65 -5.37
CA VAL A 455 9.45 -3.70 -5.55
C VAL A 455 8.80 -4.75 -4.65
N GLU A 456 9.49 -5.86 -4.33
CA GLU A 456 8.98 -6.84 -3.34
C GLU A 456 8.80 -6.20 -1.95
N ARG A 457 9.76 -5.35 -1.52
CA ARG A 457 9.64 -4.56 -0.29
C ARG A 457 8.43 -3.63 -0.33
N ILE A 458 8.16 -3.01 -1.48
CA ILE A 458 7.01 -2.13 -1.68
C ILE A 458 5.69 -2.92 -1.69
N ASN A 459 5.65 -4.09 -2.31
CA ASN A 459 4.50 -5.00 -2.27
C ASN A 459 4.18 -5.53 -0.87
N ARG A 460 5.10 -5.39 0.09
CA ARG A 460 4.85 -5.74 1.50
C ARG A 460 3.75 -4.88 2.11
N TYR A 461 3.60 -3.60 1.75
CA TYR A 461 2.53 -2.75 2.26
C TYR A 461 1.13 -3.30 1.93
N ILE A 462 0.96 -3.88 0.74
CA ILE A 462 -0.28 -4.56 0.34
C ILE A 462 -0.39 -5.93 1.02
N SER A 463 0.71 -6.69 1.08
CA SER A 463 0.72 -8.05 1.63
C SER A 463 0.44 -8.08 3.14
N LEU A 464 0.89 -7.08 3.91
CA LEU A 464 0.61 -6.94 5.35
C LEU A 464 -0.88 -6.78 5.65
N THR A 465 -1.62 -6.07 4.79
CA THR A 465 -3.05 -5.84 4.99
C THR A 465 -3.90 -7.01 4.50
N ARG A 466 -3.40 -7.85 3.58
CA ARG A 466 -4.18 -8.90 2.89
C ARG A 466 -4.93 -9.89 3.79
N ARG A 467 -4.37 -10.21 4.97
CA ARG A 467 -5.04 -11.12 5.92
C ARG A 467 -6.13 -10.42 6.72
N ARG A 468 -6.00 -9.12 6.98
CA ARG A 468 -6.85 -8.34 7.90
C ARG A 468 -7.87 -7.45 7.20
N LEU A 469 -7.64 -7.13 5.93
CA LEU A 469 -8.42 -6.16 5.16
C LEU A 469 -9.03 -6.81 3.92
N THR A 470 -10.32 -6.55 3.69
CA THR A 470 -10.97 -6.74 2.39
C THR A 470 -11.40 -5.37 1.89
N ILE A 471 -10.95 -4.99 0.69
CA ILE A 471 -11.34 -3.73 0.08
C ILE A 471 -12.80 -3.82 -0.40
N GLY A 472 -13.62 -2.83 -0.06
CA GLY A 472 -15.07 -2.90 -0.24
C GLY A 472 -15.60 -2.80 -1.68
N SER A 473 -14.78 -2.36 -2.63
CA SER A 473 -15.15 -2.17 -4.04
C SER A 473 -13.92 -1.99 -4.94
N HIS A 474 -14.12 -2.05 -6.26
CA HIS A 474 -13.11 -1.66 -7.26
C HIS A 474 -12.65 -0.21 -7.08
N SER A 475 -13.59 0.73 -6.96
CA SER A 475 -13.28 2.14 -6.69
C SER A 475 -12.48 2.37 -5.39
N GLY A 476 -12.70 1.53 -4.38
CA GLY A 476 -11.92 1.55 -3.14
C GLY A 476 -10.51 1.01 -3.31
N ALA A 477 -10.29 0.09 -4.26
CA ALA A 477 -8.97 -0.43 -4.60
C ALA A 477 -8.16 0.58 -5.39
N GLU A 478 -8.77 1.31 -6.33
CA GLU A 478 -8.16 2.45 -7.00
C GLU A 478 -7.75 3.56 -6.00
N ALA A 479 -8.65 3.90 -5.07
CA ALA A 479 -8.34 4.87 -4.02
C ALA A 479 -7.15 4.39 -3.17
N ALA A 480 -7.13 3.11 -2.79
CA ALA A 480 -6.01 2.54 -2.06
C ALA A 480 -4.70 2.58 -2.85
N ALA A 481 -4.73 2.29 -4.15
CA ALA A 481 -3.57 2.40 -5.03
C ALA A 481 -3.01 3.83 -5.05
N LEU A 482 -3.86 4.85 -5.21
CA LEU A 482 -3.48 6.26 -5.15
C LEU A 482 -2.81 6.62 -3.82
N TYR A 483 -3.48 6.32 -2.70
CA TYR A 483 -2.95 6.71 -1.38
C TYR A 483 -1.68 5.95 -1.01
N HIS A 484 -1.59 4.65 -1.31
CA HIS A 484 -0.36 3.89 -1.12
C HIS A 484 0.78 4.47 -1.97
N SER A 485 0.52 4.83 -3.23
CA SER A 485 1.52 5.42 -4.11
C SER A 485 2.14 6.67 -3.49
N LEU A 486 1.31 7.63 -3.08
CA LEU A 486 1.78 8.88 -2.50
C LEU A 486 2.42 8.70 -1.12
N ALA A 487 1.79 7.94 -0.21
CA ALA A 487 2.31 7.76 1.15
C ALA A 487 3.64 7.00 1.19
N ILE A 488 3.78 5.94 0.38
CA ILE A 488 5.00 5.14 0.32
C ILE A 488 6.10 5.90 -0.42
N THR A 489 5.75 6.70 -1.43
CA THR A 489 6.71 7.62 -2.07
C THR A 489 7.27 8.62 -1.06
N CYS A 490 6.42 9.25 -0.23
CA CYS A 490 6.88 10.16 0.82
C CYS A 490 7.90 9.49 1.74
N HIS A 491 7.58 8.27 2.22
CA HIS A 491 8.49 7.51 3.07
C HIS A 491 9.84 7.23 2.40
N ARG A 492 9.86 6.89 1.10
CA ARG A 492 11.10 6.65 0.34
C ARG A 492 11.91 7.93 0.10
N CYS A 493 11.24 9.05 -0.14
CA CYS A 493 11.87 10.35 -0.32
C CYS A 493 12.25 11.02 1.02
N SER A 494 12.06 10.35 2.16
CA SER A 494 12.27 10.91 3.51
C SER A 494 11.44 12.17 3.78
N VAL A 495 10.25 12.24 3.20
CA VAL A 495 9.25 13.29 3.39
C VAL A 495 8.26 12.86 4.47
N ASN A 496 7.96 13.75 5.41
CA ASN A 496 6.93 13.51 6.41
C ASN A 496 5.55 13.38 5.74
N VAL A 497 4.91 12.22 5.90
CA VAL A 497 3.66 11.88 5.23
C VAL A 497 2.52 12.78 5.70
N PHE A 498 2.43 13.03 7.01
CA PHE A 498 1.40 13.88 7.57
C PHE A 498 1.49 15.31 7.04
N ASP A 499 2.68 15.93 7.11
CA ASP A 499 2.89 17.31 6.65
C ASP A 499 2.64 17.45 5.15
N TYR A 500 3.13 16.48 4.37
CA TYR A 500 2.91 16.42 2.93
C TYR A 500 1.41 16.39 2.61
N PHE A 501 0.67 15.43 3.18
CA PHE A 501 -0.77 15.32 2.90
C PHE A 501 -1.57 16.52 3.40
N CYS A 502 -1.21 17.13 4.52
CA CYS A 502 -1.84 18.39 4.94
C CYS A 502 -1.74 19.45 3.84
N ASP A 503 -0.52 19.68 3.35
CA ASP A 503 -0.24 20.72 2.35
C ASP A 503 -0.85 20.39 0.97
N ILE A 504 -0.58 19.19 0.43
CA ILE A 504 -1.03 18.86 -0.92
C ILE A 504 -2.55 18.76 -1.06
N ILE A 505 -3.25 18.34 0.01
CA ILE A 505 -4.72 18.30 -0.01
C ILE A 505 -5.29 19.72 -0.13
N ASP A 506 -4.76 20.66 0.64
CA ASP A 506 -5.25 22.05 0.60
C ASP A 506 -4.87 22.75 -0.72
N ARG A 507 -3.65 22.57 -1.22
CA ARG A 507 -3.25 23.11 -2.53
C ARG A 507 -4.10 22.56 -3.67
N CYS A 508 -4.28 21.24 -3.72
CA CYS A 508 -5.06 20.60 -4.78
C CYS A 508 -6.56 20.95 -4.69
N ALA A 509 -7.09 21.18 -3.49
CA ALA A 509 -8.46 21.64 -3.30
C ALA A 509 -8.67 23.10 -3.71
N ALA A 510 -7.65 23.95 -3.55
CA ALA A 510 -7.69 25.36 -3.96
C ALA A 510 -7.51 25.57 -5.47
N TRP A 511 -6.89 24.61 -6.17
CA TRP A 511 -6.59 24.73 -7.59
C TRP A 511 -7.81 24.49 -8.50
N PRO A 512 -7.98 25.28 -9.58
CA PRO A 512 -9.00 25.02 -10.59
C PRO A 512 -8.86 23.63 -11.24
N PRO A 513 -9.96 22.97 -11.66
CA PRO A 513 -9.90 21.66 -12.31
C PRO A 513 -9.07 21.59 -13.59
N ASN A 514 -8.90 22.71 -14.29
CA ASN A 514 -8.11 22.86 -15.52
C ASN A 514 -6.64 23.23 -15.26
N THR A 515 -6.17 23.14 -14.02
CA THR A 515 -4.75 23.36 -13.69
C THR A 515 -3.86 22.41 -14.49
N PRO A 516 -2.82 22.90 -15.19
CA PRO A 516 -1.93 22.05 -15.99
C PRO A 516 -1.27 20.94 -15.16
N ILE A 517 -1.12 19.76 -15.73
CA ILE A 517 -0.57 18.57 -15.05
C ILE A 517 0.89 18.82 -14.60
N GLU A 518 1.62 19.63 -15.33
CA GLU A 518 3.00 20.01 -15.07
C GLU A 518 3.16 20.68 -13.70
N LYS A 519 2.16 21.43 -13.22
CA LYS A 519 2.20 22.03 -11.87
C LYS A 519 2.12 20.97 -10.77
N TYR A 520 1.43 19.86 -11.02
CA TYR A 520 1.36 18.77 -10.06
C TYR A 520 2.67 17.97 -9.99
N ARG A 521 3.52 18.01 -11.03
CA ARG A 521 4.85 17.38 -11.01
C ARG A 521 5.73 17.92 -9.89
N ASP A 522 5.64 19.22 -9.62
CA ASP A 522 6.40 19.91 -8.56
C ASP A 522 5.82 19.69 -7.16
N LEU A 523 4.60 19.13 -7.08
CA LEU A 523 4.00 18.69 -5.82
C LEU A 523 4.32 17.24 -5.47
N LEU A 524 4.94 16.45 -6.36
CA LEU A 524 5.32 15.07 -6.02
C LEU A 524 6.42 15.06 -4.95
N PRO A 525 6.51 14.02 -4.09
CA PRO A 525 7.37 14.07 -2.91
C PRO A 525 8.87 14.21 -3.22
N ASP A 526 9.33 13.84 -4.41
CA ASP A 526 10.72 14.01 -4.83
C ASP A 526 11.10 15.48 -5.14
N ARG A 527 10.11 16.35 -5.36
CA ARG A 527 10.28 17.78 -5.64
C ARG A 527 9.53 18.69 -4.67
N TRP A 528 8.71 18.10 -3.80
CA TRP A 528 7.83 18.83 -2.91
C TRP A 528 8.61 19.76 -1.99
N ARG A 529 8.13 20.99 -1.89
CA ARG A 529 8.58 21.98 -0.93
C ARG A 529 7.38 22.40 -0.07
N PRO A 530 7.51 22.37 1.27
CA PRO A 530 6.45 22.84 2.17
C PRO A 530 5.97 24.24 1.79
N SER A 531 4.69 24.51 1.97
CA SER A 531 4.17 25.85 1.77
C SER A 531 4.80 26.74 2.83
N GLN A 532 5.24 27.95 2.42
CA GLN A 532 5.50 28.99 3.40
C GLN A 532 4.13 29.34 4.00
N LYS A 533 3.91 28.91 5.24
CA LYS A 533 2.69 29.21 6.00
C LYS A 533 2.68 30.66 6.46
#